data_AF-A0A0V0VXC8-F1
#
_entry.id   AF-A0A0V0VXC8-F1
#
_cell.length_a   1.000
_cell.length_b   1.000
_cell.length_c   1.000
_cell.angle_alpha   90.00
_cell.angle_beta   90.00
_cell.angle_gamma   90.00
#
_symmetry.space_group_name_H-M   'P 1'
#
loop_
_entity.id
_entity.type
_entity.pdbx_description
1 polymer ?
#
loop_
_entity_poly.entity_id
_entity_poly.type
_entity_poly.pdbx_seq_one_letter_code
_entity_poly.pdbx_strand_id
1 'polypeptide(L)'
;MADGLHLVLNERGNYNLVHQGRVYQVKHKNVMDKQWVCRRVKKGCKGSIHTNLDANAVLTSAPHAEDCTPDNSILYKMEKNNNLKRRAAEEMKPIPQIYNEEASRASADLKMAGLFPSYKKVKTIMYRSRRAKRFPQPQATRQQLKQMHFNDKKHHGIKN
;
A
#
# COMPACT_ATOMS: atom_id res chain seq x y z
N MET A 1 18.13 8.75 -5.74
CA MET A 1 17.07 8.26 -4.82
C MET A 1 17.73 7.97 -3.49
N ALA A 2 17.13 8.33 -2.35
CA ALA A 2 17.70 7.97 -1.06
C ALA A 2 17.67 6.44 -0.92
N ASP A 3 18.82 5.82 -0.73
CA ASP A 3 18.96 4.36 -0.75
C ASP A 3 18.09 3.73 0.37
N GLY A 4 17.28 2.74 0.02
CA GLY A 4 16.38 2.05 0.96
C GLY A 4 15.06 2.74 1.33
N LEU A 5 14.67 3.85 0.68
CA LEU A 5 13.37 4.51 0.89
C LEU A 5 12.32 4.02 -0.14
N HIS A 6 11.22 3.41 0.32
CA HIS A 6 10.10 3.07 -0.57
C HIS A 6 8.75 2.97 0.17
N LEU A 7 7.65 3.00 -0.59
CA LEU A 7 6.31 2.83 -0.05
C LEU A 7 5.83 1.39 -0.21
N VAL A 8 5.15 0.89 0.83
CA VAL A 8 4.50 -0.42 0.82
C VAL A 8 3.04 -0.31 1.26
N LEU A 9 2.12 -0.94 0.53
CA LEU A 9 0.73 -1.03 0.95
C LEU A 9 0.60 -1.99 2.12
N ASN A 10 -0.10 -1.55 3.17
CA ASN A 10 -0.44 -2.39 4.30
C ASN A 10 -1.76 -3.14 4.10
N GLU A 11 -2.12 -4.00 5.07
CA GLU A 11 -3.35 -4.80 5.02
C GLU A 11 -4.63 -3.95 5.04
N ARG A 12 -4.56 -2.71 5.54
CA ARG A 12 -5.68 -1.75 5.59
C ARG A 12 -5.79 -0.91 4.31
N GLY A 13 -4.93 -1.14 3.31
CA GLY A 13 -4.91 -0.40 2.06
C GLY A 13 -4.25 0.98 2.14
N ASN A 14 -3.62 1.31 3.27
CA ASN A 14 -2.85 2.55 3.42
C ASN A 14 -1.37 2.30 3.08
N TYR A 15 -0.68 3.34 2.63
CA TYR A 15 0.77 3.28 2.42
C TYR A 15 1.52 3.47 3.73
N ASN A 16 2.49 2.60 3.95
CA ASN A 16 3.54 2.78 4.94
C ASN A 16 4.82 3.17 4.21
N LEU A 17 5.66 3.99 4.85
CA LEU A 17 7.01 4.26 4.40
C LEU A 17 7.96 3.21 4.99
N VAL A 18 8.88 2.72 4.17
CA VAL A 18 9.95 1.82 4.57
C VAL A 18 11.26 2.56 4.39
N HIS A 19 12.08 2.56 5.43
CA HIS A 19 13.43 3.11 5.40
C HIS A 19 14.31 2.29 6.34
N GLN A 20 15.46 1.81 5.85
CA GLN A 20 16.42 1.02 6.64
C GLN A 20 15.77 -0.18 7.36
N GLY A 21 14.87 -0.90 6.67
CA GLY A 21 14.17 -2.06 7.23
C GLY A 21 13.13 -1.75 8.30
N ARG A 22 12.82 -0.48 8.58
CA ARG A 22 11.80 -0.08 9.56
C ARG A 22 10.55 0.45 8.87
N VAL A 23 9.39 0.18 9.47
CA VAL A 23 8.09 0.60 8.95
C VAL A 23 7.62 1.85 9.66
N TYR A 24 7.19 2.84 8.88
CA TYR A 24 6.65 4.10 9.36
C TYR A 24 5.22 4.30 8.86
N GLN A 25 4.38 4.84 9.74
CA GLN A 25 2.99 5.19 9.44
C GLN A 25 2.89 6.70 9.23
N VAL A 26 2.12 7.12 8.25
CA VAL A 26 1.86 8.55 8.05
C VAL A 26 1.13 9.12 9.26
N LYS A 27 1.64 10.22 9.80
CA LYS A 27 1.03 10.96 10.91
C LYS A 27 0.42 12.27 10.43
N HIS A 28 1.18 13.04 9.64
CA HIS A 28 0.73 14.31 9.08
C HIS A 28 1.03 14.36 7.59
N LYS A 29 0.13 15.03 6.84
CA LYS A 29 0.31 15.38 5.44
C LYS A 29 0.07 16.88 5.33
N ASN A 30 1.11 17.62 5.01
CA ASN A 30 1.00 19.04 4.73
C ASN A 30 1.03 19.25 3.21
N VAL A 31 0.99 20.51 2.78
CA VAL A 31 1.02 20.88 1.36
C VAL A 31 2.32 20.43 0.69
N MET A 32 3.45 20.54 1.40
CA MET A 32 4.78 20.30 0.83
C MET A 32 5.46 19.04 1.34
N ASP A 33 5.07 18.53 2.51
CA ASP A 33 5.75 17.42 3.17
C ASP A 33 4.80 16.42 3.83
N LYS A 34 5.38 15.29 4.25
CA LYS A 34 4.70 14.27 5.03
C LYS A 34 5.55 13.89 6.22
N GLN A 35 4.93 13.82 7.39
CA GLN A 35 5.55 13.25 8.58
C GLN A 35 5.15 11.79 8.74
N TRP A 36 6.15 10.94 8.94
CA TRP A 36 6.04 9.51 9.14
C TRP A 36 6.62 9.14 10.50
N VAL A 37 5.89 8.37 11.29
CA VAL A 37 6.34 7.93 12.61
C VAL A 37 6.57 6.43 12.64
N CYS A 38 7.61 6.01 13.35
CA CYS A 38 7.94 4.60 13.51
C CYS A 38 6.71 3.82 14.01
N ARG A 39 6.45 2.64 13.45
CA ARG A 39 5.35 1.78 13.91
C ARG A 39 5.47 1.41 15.40
N ARG A 40 6.68 1.46 15.95
CA ARG A 40 7.00 1.10 17.34
C ARG A 40 6.87 2.27 18.32
N VAL A 41 6.18 3.36 17.96
CA VAL A 41 5.86 4.46 18.89
C VAL A 41 5.23 3.99 20.21
N LYS A 42 4.37 2.97 20.16
CA LYS A 42 3.74 2.38 21.35
C LYS A 42 4.71 1.61 22.24
N LYS A 43 5.90 1.27 21.73
CA LYS A 43 6.99 0.63 22.47
C LYS A 43 8.06 1.64 22.89
N GLY A 44 7.76 2.95 22.86
CA GLY A 44 8.68 4.01 23.28
C GLY A 44 9.58 4.56 22.17
N CYS A 45 9.53 4.01 20.95
CA CYS A 45 10.37 4.50 19.86
C CYS A 45 9.89 5.86 19.33
N LYS A 46 10.75 6.88 19.35
CA LYS A 46 10.46 8.24 18.87
C LYS A 46 10.89 8.50 17.42
N GLY A 47 11.41 7.48 16.73
CA GLY A 47 11.89 7.59 15.36
C GLY A 47 10.81 8.13 14.42
N SER A 48 11.18 9.12 13.61
CA SER A 48 10.29 9.72 12.62
C SER A 48 11.08 10.20 11.40
N ILE A 49 10.40 10.36 10.29
CA ILE A 49 10.96 10.85 9.03
C ILE A 49 10.00 11.91 8.50
N HIS A 50 10.54 13.05 8.09
CA HIS A 50 9.83 13.97 7.20
C HIS A 50 10.33 13.73 5.78
N THR A 51 9.39 13.58 4.86
CA THR A 51 9.69 13.47 3.43
C THR A 51 9.01 14.59 2.68
N ASN A 52 9.42 14.81 1.43
CA ASN A 52 8.59 15.54 0.48
C ASN A 52 7.22 14.86 0.28
N LEU A 53 6.29 15.55 -0.38
CA LEU A 53 4.94 15.05 -0.61
C LEU A 53 4.90 13.67 -1.30
N ASP A 54 5.81 13.38 -2.22
CA ASP A 54 5.86 12.10 -2.94
C ASP A 54 6.53 10.97 -2.14
N ALA A 55 7.12 11.28 -1.00
CA ALA A 55 7.83 10.32 -0.14
C ALA A 55 8.99 9.58 -0.83
N ASN A 56 9.70 10.29 -1.72
CA ASN A 56 10.87 9.77 -2.44
C ASN A 56 12.19 10.41 -1.98
N ALA A 57 12.14 11.44 -1.13
CA ALA A 57 13.28 12.08 -0.52
C ALA A 57 13.05 12.32 0.98
N VAL A 58 14.05 12.02 1.80
CA VAL A 58 14.07 12.35 3.23
C VAL A 58 14.52 13.79 3.40
N LEU A 59 13.71 14.60 4.08
CA LEU A 59 14.03 15.99 4.44
C LEU A 59 14.72 16.05 5.80
N THR A 60 14.16 15.36 6.79
CA THR A 60 14.72 15.26 8.15
C THR A 60 14.33 13.93 8.79
N SER A 61 15.10 13.47 9.78
CA SER A 61 14.80 12.26 10.55
C SER A 61 15.09 12.44 12.03
N ALA A 62 14.20 11.94 12.89
CA ALA A 62 14.45 11.78 14.32
C ALA A 62 15.03 10.38 14.59
N PRO A 63 15.98 10.25 15.54
CA PRO A 63 16.60 8.98 15.87
C PRO A 63 15.58 7.99 16.46
N HIS A 64 15.89 6.71 16.31
CA HIS A 64 15.14 5.64 16.97
C HIS A 64 15.66 5.40 18.38
N ALA A 65 14.85 4.69 19.19
CA ALA A 65 15.36 4.08 20.42
C ALA A 65 16.41 3.00 20.09
N GLU A 66 17.36 2.77 21.00
CA GLU A 66 18.46 1.80 20.81
C GLU A 66 17.95 0.38 20.55
N ASP A 67 16.85 0.00 21.18
CA ASP A 67 16.20 -1.30 21.04
C ASP A 67 15.25 -1.40 19.82
N CYS A 68 15.17 -0.36 18.99
CA CYS A 68 14.30 -0.34 17.82
C CYS A 68 14.87 -1.17 16.67
N THR A 69 14.59 -2.47 16.70
CA THR A 69 15.01 -3.40 15.63
C THR A 69 14.21 -3.23 14.32
N PRO A 70 14.76 -3.63 13.17
CA PRO A 70 14.03 -3.68 11.90
C PRO A 70 12.77 -4.56 11.93
N ASP A 71 11.82 -4.28 11.04
CA ASP A 71 10.50 -4.91 10.92
C ASP A 71 10.46 -5.96 9.79
N ASN A 72 11.56 -6.70 9.57
CA ASN A 72 11.74 -7.61 8.43
C ASN A 72 10.57 -8.58 8.20
N SER A 73 10.02 -9.17 9.28
CA SER A 73 8.90 -10.12 9.16
C SER A 73 7.59 -9.46 8.72
N ILE A 74 7.38 -8.19 9.06
CA ILE A 74 6.21 -7.40 8.68
C ILE A 74 6.37 -6.95 7.23
N LEU A 75 7.55 -6.45 6.89
CA LEU A 75 7.90 -6.05 5.52
C LEU A 75 7.70 -7.20 4.55
N TYR A 76 8.27 -8.37 4.87
CA TYR A 76 8.10 -9.57 4.06
C TYR A 76 6.63 -9.91 3.81
N LYS A 77 5.78 -9.88 4.84
CA LYS A 77 4.34 -10.15 4.69
C LYS A 77 3.65 -9.13 3.79
N MET A 78 3.97 -7.84 3.96
CA MET A 78 3.38 -6.77 3.14
C MET A 78 3.80 -6.90 1.67
N GLU A 79 5.08 -7.14 1.41
CA GLU A 79 5.62 -7.30 0.07
C GLU A 79 5.03 -8.52 -0.65
N LYS A 80 5.00 -9.69 0.00
CA LYS A 80 4.41 -10.91 -0.59
C LYS A 80 2.92 -10.71 -0.88
N ASN A 81 2.17 -10.09 0.03
CA ASN A 81 0.77 -9.75 -0.21
C ASN A 81 0.59 -8.81 -1.41
N ASN A 82 1.45 -7.80 -1.53
CA ASN A 82 1.35 -6.83 -2.62
C ASN A 82 1.74 -7.45 -3.97
N ASN A 83 2.74 -8.33 -3.99
CA ASN A 83 3.08 -9.11 -5.18
C ASN A 83 1.90 -9.98 -5.63
N LEU A 84 1.28 -10.73 -4.71
CA LEU A 84 0.10 -11.56 -5.01
C LEU A 84 -1.05 -10.72 -5.59
N LYS A 85 -1.33 -9.54 -5.02
CA LYS A 85 -2.36 -8.62 -5.54
C LYS A 85 -2.02 -8.13 -6.95
N ARG A 86 -0.77 -7.73 -7.18
CA ARG A 86 -0.28 -7.24 -8.47
C ARG A 86 -0.39 -8.33 -9.54
N ARG A 87 0.17 -9.52 -9.28
CA ARG A 87 0.07 -10.67 -10.18
C ARG A 87 -1.38 -11.07 -10.45
N ALA A 88 -2.23 -11.08 -9.42
CA ALA A 88 -3.65 -11.38 -9.59
C ALA A 88 -4.38 -10.37 -10.50
N ALA A 89 -3.99 -9.10 -10.45
CA ALA A 89 -4.51 -8.05 -11.31
C ALA A 89 -3.99 -8.15 -12.75
N GLU A 90 -2.70 -8.42 -12.93
CA GLU A 90 -2.00 -8.35 -14.22
C GLU A 90 -2.07 -9.65 -15.02
N GLU A 91 -2.04 -10.81 -14.35
CA GLU A 91 -1.95 -12.11 -15.02
C GLU A 91 -3.32 -12.76 -15.25
N MET A 92 -3.47 -13.41 -16.40
CA MET A 92 -4.68 -14.16 -16.74
C MET A 92 -4.76 -15.55 -16.11
N LYS A 93 -3.66 -16.03 -15.49
CA LYS A 93 -3.61 -17.33 -14.80
C LYS A 93 -4.68 -17.44 -13.70
N PRO A 94 -5.22 -18.62 -13.39
CA PRO A 94 -6.11 -18.81 -12.24
C PRO A 94 -5.49 -18.32 -10.92
N ILE A 95 -6.31 -17.71 -10.05
CA ILE A 95 -5.85 -17.22 -8.73
C ILE A 95 -5.18 -18.32 -7.87
N PRO A 96 -5.70 -19.56 -7.80
CA PRO A 96 -5.00 -20.64 -7.10
C PRO A 96 -3.61 -20.92 -7.65
N GLN A 97 -3.44 -20.87 -8.98
CA GLN A 97 -2.15 -21.11 -9.63
C GLN A 97 -1.15 -20.00 -9.30
N ILE A 98 -1.56 -18.73 -9.36
CA ILE A 98 -0.70 -17.59 -8.97
C ILE A 98 -0.21 -17.75 -7.53
N TYR A 99 -1.10 -18.13 -6.62
CA TYR A 99 -0.76 -18.36 -5.22
C TYR A 99 0.26 -19.51 -5.06
N ASN A 100 0.02 -20.67 -5.68
CA ASN A 100 0.91 -21.83 -5.56
C ASN A 100 2.32 -21.53 -6.11
N GLU A 101 2.39 -20.82 -7.24
CA GLU A 101 3.68 -20.39 -7.83
C GLU A 101 4.43 -19.44 -6.87
N GLU A 102 3.76 -18.44 -6.30
CA GLU A 102 4.42 -17.54 -5.32
C GLU A 102 4.78 -18.24 -4.02
N ALA A 103 3.94 -19.15 -3.52
CA ALA A 103 4.21 -19.94 -2.33
C ALA A 103 5.45 -20.82 -2.52
N SER A 104 5.58 -21.44 -3.70
CA SER A 104 6.73 -22.29 -4.05
C SER A 104 8.02 -21.47 -4.19
N ARG A 105 7.94 -20.25 -4.73
CA ARG A 105 9.09 -19.33 -4.74
C ARG A 105 9.49 -18.90 -3.34
N ALA A 106 8.50 -18.63 -2.48
CA ALA A 106 8.72 -18.22 -1.10
C ALA A 106 9.29 -19.34 -0.23
N SER A 107 8.98 -20.61 -0.53
CA SER A 107 9.50 -21.74 0.23
C SER A 107 11.00 -21.99 0.03
N ALA A 108 11.60 -21.42 -1.03
CA ALA A 108 13.04 -21.46 -1.23
C ALA A 108 13.82 -20.71 -0.13
N ASP A 109 13.20 -19.73 0.53
CA ASP A 109 13.74 -19.06 1.70
C ASP A 109 13.27 -19.77 2.97
N LEU A 110 14.04 -20.76 3.42
CA LEU A 110 13.71 -21.57 4.60
C LEU A 110 13.43 -20.74 5.86
N LYS A 111 14.08 -19.58 6.01
CA LYS A 111 13.93 -18.71 7.20
C LYS A 111 12.60 -17.94 7.18
N MET A 112 12.12 -17.57 5.99
CA MET A 112 10.94 -16.72 5.82
C MET A 112 9.71 -17.48 5.30
N ALA A 113 9.86 -18.75 4.90
CA ALA A 113 8.79 -19.60 4.37
C ALA A 113 7.57 -19.65 5.30
N GLY A 114 7.79 -19.82 6.61
CA GLY A 114 6.72 -19.85 7.61
C GLY A 114 5.96 -18.54 7.79
N LEU A 115 6.48 -17.42 7.26
CA LEU A 115 5.81 -16.12 7.29
C LEU A 115 4.92 -15.90 6.07
N PHE A 116 4.98 -16.77 5.05
CA PHE A 116 4.23 -16.59 3.83
C PHE A 116 2.71 -16.56 4.11
N PRO A 117 1.95 -15.61 3.53
CA PRO A 117 0.54 -15.49 3.77
C PRO A 117 -0.23 -16.75 3.34
N SER A 118 -1.09 -17.29 4.20
CA SER A 118 -1.95 -18.42 3.84
C SER A 118 -2.96 -18.05 2.76
N TYR A 119 -3.30 -19.00 1.87
CA TYR A 119 -4.28 -18.80 0.81
C TYR A 119 -5.62 -18.23 1.29
N LYS A 120 -6.16 -18.75 2.40
CA LYS A 120 -7.43 -18.27 2.99
C LYS A 120 -7.43 -16.77 3.27
N LYS A 121 -6.30 -16.21 3.72
CA LYS A 121 -6.16 -14.77 4.01
C LYS A 121 -6.07 -13.92 2.73
N VAL A 122 -5.45 -14.44 1.68
CA VAL A 122 -5.15 -13.66 0.47
C VAL A 122 -6.13 -13.90 -0.68
N LYS A 123 -6.92 -14.97 -0.65
CA LYS A 123 -7.86 -15.33 -1.73
C LYS A 123 -8.76 -14.15 -2.11
N THR A 124 -9.50 -13.61 -1.14
CA THR A 124 -10.47 -12.54 -1.37
C THR A 124 -9.83 -11.27 -1.93
N ILE A 125 -8.66 -10.87 -1.41
CA ILE A 125 -7.97 -9.66 -1.89
C ILE A 125 -7.44 -9.85 -3.31
N MET A 126 -6.94 -11.03 -3.66
CA MET A 126 -6.46 -11.33 -5.02
C MET A 126 -7.61 -11.28 -6.04
N TYR A 127 -8.77 -11.88 -5.72
CA TYR A 127 -9.96 -11.79 -6.59
C TYR A 127 -10.45 -10.34 -6.77
N ARG A 128 -10.45 -9.54 -5.69
CA ARG A 128 -10.80 -8.11 -5.76
C ARG A 128 -9.84 -7.33 -6.65
N SER A 129 -8.54 -7.56 -6.52
CA SER A 129 -7.52 -6.91 -7.36
C SER A 129 -7.70 -7.24 -8.85
N ARG A 130 -8.00 -8.50 -9.19
CA ARG A 130 -8.33 -8.90 -10.57
C ARG A 130 -9.55 -8.18 -11.11
N ARG A 131 -10.63 -8.12 -10.32
CA ARG A 131 -11.87 -7.45 -10.72
C ARG A 131 -11.65 -5.96 -10.96
N ALA A 132 -10.90 -5.29 -10.08
CA ALA A 132 -10.58 -3.88 -10.21
C ALA A 132 -9.78 -3.56 -11.49
N LYS A 133 -8.93 -4.49 -11.96
CA LYS A 133 -8.20 -4.31 -13.22
C LYS A 133 -9.06 -4.56 -14.46
N ARG A 134 -9.95 -5.56 -14.41
CA ARG A 134 -10.89 -5.85 -15.51
C ARG A 134 -11.96 -4.78 -15.69
N PHE A 135 -12.37 -4.15 -14.59
CA PHE A 135 -13.36 -3.09 -14.58
C PHE A 135 -12.80 -1.89 -13.83
N PRO A 136 -11.96 -1.06 -14.50
CA PRO A 136 -11.51 0.20 -13.93
C PRO A 136 -12.75 1.02 -13.59
N GLN A 137 -12.94 1.33 -12.31
CA GLN A 137 -13.94 2.31 -11.90
C GLN A 137 -13.57 3.65 -12.56
N PRO A 138 -14.49 4.31 -13.31
CA PRO A 138 -14.26 5.68 -13.74
C PRO A 138 -14.06 6.54 -12.49
N GLN A 139 -12.88 7.13 -12.35
CA GLN A 139 -12.64 8.13 -11.30
C GLN A 139 -13.34 9.43 -11.71
N ALA A 140 -14.67 9.47 -11.62
CA ALA A 140 -15.38 10.73 -11.66
C ALA A 140 -15.05 11.46 -10.36
N THR A 141 -14.28 12.54 -10.45
CA THR A 141 -14.05 13.41 -9.28
C THR A 141 -15.38 13.93 -8.76
N ARG A 142 -15.47 14.17 -7.45
CA ARG A 142 -16.68 14.75 -6.82
C ARG A 142 -17.09 16.09 -7.48
N GLN A 143 -16.14 16.79 -8.10
CA GLN A 143 -16.39 17.99 -8.92
C GLN A 143 -17.06 17.64 -10.26
N GLN A 144 -16.56 16.63 -10.99
CA GLN A 144 -17.19 16.14 -12.22
C GLN A 144 -18.60 15.58 -12.00
N LEU A 145 -18.85 14.86 -10.90
CA LEU A 145 -20.20 14.36 -10.55
C LEU A 145 -21.19 15.49 -10.27
N LYS A 146 -20.74 16.58 -9.63
CA LYS A 146 -21.57 17.79 -9.44
C LYS A 146 -21.85 18.50 -10.76
N GLN A 147 -20.88 18.53 -11.68
CA GLN A 147 -21.02 19.16 -12.99
C GLN A 147 -21.98 18.38 -13.91
N MET A 148 -21.94 17.04 -13.87
CA MET A 148 -22.91 16.19 -14.58
C MET A 148 -24.33 16.39 -14.03
N HIS A 149 -24.53 16.38 -12.70
CA HIS A 149 -25.84 16.68 -12.09
C HIS A 149 -26.35 18.10 -12.39
N PHE A 150 -25.47 19.08 -12.61
CA PHE A 150 -25.86 20.44 -13.01
C PHE A 150 -26.28 20.51 -14.48
N ASN A 151 -25.63 19.74 -15.36
CA ASN A 151 -25.94 19.70 -16.78
C ASN A 151 -27.24 18.92 -17.08
N ASP A 152 -27.53 17.84 -16.34
CA ASP A 152 -28.79 17.09 -16.48
C ASP A 152 -30.03 17.93 -16.12
N LYS A 153 -29.89 18.85 -15.16
CA LYS A 153 -30.95 19.80 -14.79
C LYS A 153 -31.21 20.89 -15.82
N LYS A 154 -30.24 21.17 -16.72
CA LYS A 154 -30.43 22.16 -17.80
C LYS A 154 -31.16 21.57 -19.01
N HIS A 155 -31.15 20.25 -19.21
CA HIS A 155 -31.76 19.62 -20.39
C HIS A 155 -33.23 19.22 -20.18
N HIS A 156 -33.75 19.23 -18.95
CA HIS A 156 -35.18 19.04 -18.65
C HIS A 156 -35.99 20.35 -18.63
N GLY A 157 -35.45 21.43 -19.20
CA GLY A 157 -36.20 22.66 -19.47
C GLY A 157 -36.68 22.71 -20.93
N ILE A 158 -37.67 21.89 -21.29
CA ILE A 158 -38.36 21.96 -22.58
C ILE A 158 -39.72 22.64 -22.38
N LYS A 159 -39.81 23.83 -22.99
CA LYS A 159 -40.94 24.43 -23.73
C LYS A 159 -42.23 24.70 -22.93
N ASN A 160 -42.42 25.98 -22.60
CA ASN A 160 -43.74 26.62 -22.78
C ASN A 160 -43.82 27.18 -24.19
#